data_AF-A0A952VGY0-F1
#
_entry.id   AF-A0A952VGY0-F1
#
_cell.length_a   1.000
_cell.length_b   1.000
_cell.length_c   1.000
_cell.angle_alpha   90.00
_cell.angle_beta   90.00
_cell.angle_gamma   90.00
#
_symmetry.space_group_name_H-M   'P 1'
#
loop_
_entity.id
_entity.type
_entity.pdbx_description
1 polymer ?
#
loop_
_entity_poly.entity_id
_entity_poly.type
_entity_poly.pdbx_seq_one_letter_code
_entity_poly.pdbx_strand_id
1 'polypeptide(L)'
;MARQRGNSPTHRIPVALSSRHWGILLLIIAALCPSPVYTQGRSVDVLITVVKDRVVALPGGGSPVEEPLGVNETIVTASAHGPAGLAQTTRRLLGFSSALHRWTEVQLGVEEQVEQHQVLPRMLLVQTNRRVHGFQESRGHWFSEALGPNETVHQLHGRGHVAVAITPERALAFSAFTGGFFSIRFSPNEQVQSIDQTHDVTVVRTTVRQLAFRSQIGLWTEMR
;
A
#
# COMPACT_ATOMS: atom_id res chain seq x y z
N MET A 1 -63.06 -55.59 -63.54
CA MET A 1 -61.76 -56.18 -63.95
C MET A 1 -60.65 -55.23 -63.52
N ALA A 2 -59.71 -55.67 -62.67
CA ALA A 2 -58.37 -55.13 -62.36
C ALA A 2 -58.24 -53.67 -61.83
N ARG A 3 -57.36 -53.27 -60.89
CA ARG A 3 -56.43 -53.91 -59.93
C ARG A 3 -55.92 -52.80 -58.98
N GLN A 4 -55.61 -53.17 -57.73
CA GLN A 4 -54.81 -52.55 -56.66
C GLN A 4 -53.94 -51.29 -56.91
N ARG A 5 -53.90 -50.42 -55.89
CA ARG A 5 -52.73 -49.83 -55.14
C ARG A 5 -53.32 -48.75 -54.21
N GLY A 6 -52.95 -48.51 -52.95
CA GLY A 6 -51.88 -48.96 -52.06
C GLY A 6 -51.67 -47.83 -51.02
N ASN A 7 -51.83 -48.15 -49.74
CA ASN A 7 -51.34 -47.55 -48.48
C ASN A 7 -51.38 -46.02 -48.21
N SER A 8 -52.27 -45.65 -47.27
CA SER A 8 -52.10 -45.06 -45.90
C SER A 8 -50.92 -44.10 -45.56
N PRO A 9 -50.97 -43.38 -44.41
CA PRO A 9 -51.66 -42.11 -44.20
C PRO A 9 -50.70 -40.97 -43.76
N THR A 10 -51.11 -39.72 -43.94
CA THR A 10 -50.36 -38.53 -43.52
C THR A 10 -50.47 -38.26 -42.02
N HIS A 11 -49.32 -38.27 -41.35
CA HIS A 11 -49.16 -37.94 -39.94
C HIS A 11 -49.50 -36.45 -39.67
N ARG A 12 -50.37 -36.18 -38.71
CA ARG A 12 -50.59 -34.84 -38.12
C ARG A 12 -49.81 -34.73 -36.80
N ILE A 13 -49.07 -33.64 -36.62
CA ILE A 13 -48.55 -33.07 -35.37
C ILE A 13 -48.75 -31.54 -35.56
N PRO A 14 -49.32 -30.77 -34.62
CA PRO A 14 -48.65 -30.42 -33.35
C PRO A 14 -49.59 -30.15 -32.16
N VAL A 15 -49.01 -29.52 -31.11
CA VAL A 15 -49.58 -29.03 -29.83
C VAL A 15 -49.34 -30.01 -28.67
N ALA A 16 -48.72 -29.69 -27.53
CA ALA A 16 -48.24 -28.43 -26.94
C ALA A 16 -47.01 -28.73 -26.06
N LEU A 17 -46.00 -27.84 -26.10
CA LEU A 17 -44.91 -27.85 -25.12
C LEU A 17 -45.40 -27.15 -23.83
N SER A 18 -45.47 -27.91 -22.75
CA SER A 18 -45.84 -27.47 -21.40
C SER A 18 -44.80 -26.51 -20.82
N SER A 19 -45.18 -25.25 -20.68
CA SER A 19 -44.42 -24.12 -20.14
C SER A 19 -44.48 -24.04 -18.61
N ARG A 20 -44.11 -25.12 -17.91
CA ARG A 20 -44.21 -25.19 -16.43
C ARG A 20 -42.95 -25.55 -15.66
N HIS A 21 -41.81 -25.75 -16.34
CA HIS A 21 -40.56 -26.17 -15.68
C HIS A 21 -39.44 -25.12 -15.67
N TRP A 22 -39.58 -23.98 -16.35
CA TRP A 22 -38.53 -22.97 -16.44
C TRP A 22 -38.47 -22.01 -15.24
N GLY A 23 -39.59 -21.77 -14.55
CA GLY A 23 -39.62 -20.87 -13.39
C GLY A 23 -38.87 -21.42 -12.16
N ILE A 24 -38.88 -22.74 -11.97
CA ILE A 24 -38.25 -23.39 -10.80
C ILE A 24 -36.73 -23.48 -11.00
N LEU A 25 -36.26 -23.66 -12.24
CA LEU A 25 -34.82 -23.72 -12.54
C LEU A 25 -34.13 -22.36 -12.31
N LEU A 26 -34.81 -21.25 -12.62
CA LEU A 26 -34.29 -19.89 -12.40
C LEU A 26 -34.17 -19.52 -10.91
N LEU A 27 -35.06 -20.02 -10.06
CA LEU A 27 -35.00 -19.79 -8.60
C LEU A 27 -33.85 -20.54 -7.92
N ILE A 28 -33.48 -21.73 -8.41
CA ILE A 28 -32.35 -22.50 -7.87
C ILE A 28 -31.01 -21.85 -8.26
N ILE A 29 -30.89 -21.32 -9.48
CA ILE A 29 -29.66 -20.65 -9.94
C ILE A 29 -29.41 -19.35 -9.16
N ALA A 30 -30.45 -18.58 -8.81
CA ALA A 30 -30.30 -17.36 -8.02
C ALA A 30 -29.87 -17.62 -6.56
N ALA A 31 -30.21 -18.79 -5.99
CA ALA A 31 -29.80 -19.19 -4.64
C ALA A 31 -28.37 -19.74 -4.57
N LEU A 32 -27.78 -20.11 -5.72
CA LEU A 32 -26.41 -20.57 -5.86
C LEU A 32 -25.43 -19.43 -6.22
N CYS A 33 -25.91 -18.19 -6.34
CA CYS A 33 -25.02 -17.04 -6.48
C CYS A 33 -24.22 -16.89 -5.18
N PRO A 34 -22.89 -17.13 -5.18
CA PRO A 34 -22.07 -16.81 -4.02
C PRO A 34 -22.24 -15.32 -3.77
N SER A 35 -22.77 -14.97 -2.60
CA SER A 35 -22.72 -13.58 -2.15
C SER A 35 -21.24 -13.18 -2.19
N PRO A 36 -20.87 -12.03 -2.78
CA PRO A 36 -19.51 -11.53 -2.60
C PRO A 36 -19.33 -11.32 -1.09
N VAL A 37 -18.63 -12.25 -0.45
CA VAL A 37 -18.09 -12.01 0.88
C VAL A 37 -17.03 -10.96 0.65
N TYR A 38 -17.42 -9.69 0.82
CA TYR A 38 -16.46 -8.64 1.04
C TYR A 38 -15.71 -9.05 2.30
N THR A 39 -14.50 -9.57 2.12
CA THR A 39 -13.53 -9.63 3.22
C THR A 39 -13.30 -8.19 3.60
N GLN A 40 -14.04 -7.71 4.59
CA GLN A 40 -13.67 -6.54 5.37
C GLN A 40 -12.30 -6.90 5.91
N GLY A 41 -11.25 -6.45 5.22
CA GLY A 41 -9.88 -6.62 5.68
C GLY A 41 -9.82 -5.96 7.05
N ARG A 42 -9.94 -6.77 8.10
CA ARG A 42 -9.80 -6.30 9.47
C ARG A 42 -8.44 -5.64 9.51
N SER A 43 -8.40 -4.31 9.66
CA SER A 43 -7.17 -3.63 10.00
C SER A 43 -6.72 -4.27 11.31
N VAL A 44 -5.66 -5.07 11.23
CA VAL A 44 -5.08 -5.69 12.41
C VAL A 44 -4.20 -4.61 13.01
N ASP A 45 -4.72 -3.91 14.00
CA ASP A 45 -3.94 -2.94 14.74
C ASP A 45 -2.80 -3.67 15.46
N VAL A 46 -1.60 -3.12 15.39
CA VAL A 46 -0.43 -3.63 16.11
C VAL A 46 -0.09 -2.73 17.29
N LEU A 47 0.23 -3.35 18.42
CA LEU A 47 0.88 -2.69 19.54
C LEU A 47 2.36 -3.04 19.52
N ILE A 48 3.24 -2.06 19.70
CA ILE A 48 4.68 -2.31 19.88
C ILE A 48 5.04 -2.06 21.34
N THR A 49 5.77 -3.01 21.92
CA THR A 49 6.32 -2.90 23.27
C THR A 49 7.78 -3.35 23.28
N VAL A 50 8.51 -3.02 24.35
CA VAL A 50 9.90 -3.40 24.55
C VAL A 50 9.97 -4.31 25.78
N VAL A 51 10.55 -5.49 25.61
CA VAL A 51 10.72 -6.47 26.68
C VAL A 51 12.19 -6.82 26.75
N LYS A 52 12.85 -6.40 27.84
CA LYS A 52 14.30 -6.61 28.04
C LYS A 52 15.12 -6.09 26.85
N ASP A 53 15.77 -6.99 26.14
CA ASP A 53 16.65 -6.80 25.00
C ASP A 53 15.93 -7.05 23.66
N ARG A 54 14.61 -6.83 23.60
CA ARG A 54 13.79 -7.16 22.43
C ARG A 54 12.73 -6.11 22.19
N VAL A 55 12.46 -5.83 20.92
CA VAL A 55 11.22 -5.18 20.52
C VAL A 55 10.21 -6.24 20.14
N VAL A 56 8.97 -6.07 20.59
CA VAL A 56 7.89 -7.04 20.41
C VAL A 56 6.71 -6.36 19.75
N ALA A 57 6.30 -6.88 18.60
CA ALA A 57 5.05 -6.52 17.95
C ALA A 57 3.95 -7.49 18.41
N LEU A 58 2.83 -6.93 18.86
CA LEU A 58 1.63 -7.63 19.26
C LEU A 58 0.52 -7.29 18.26
N PRO A 59 0.45 -7.98 17.11
CA PRO A 59 -0.64 -7.79 16.17
C PRO A 59 -1.95 -8.27 16.79
N GLY A 60 -3.05 -7.57 16.54
CA GLY A 60 -4.39 -7.95 17.00
C GLY A 60 -4.85 -9.36 16.55
N GLY A 61 -4.12 -10.01 15.66
CA GLY A 61 -4.28 -11.43 15.33
C GLY A 61 -2.92 -12.12 15.19
N GLY A 62 -2.82 -13.36 15.68
CA GLY A 62 -1.60 -14.18 15.64
C GLY A 62 -0.80 -14.14 16.94
N SER A 63 0.44 -14.62 16.89
CA SER A 63 1.36 -14.62 18.02
C SER A 63 2.21 -13.34 18.05
N PRO A 64 2.73 -12.95 19.23
CA PRO A 64 3.75 -11.92 19.34
C PRO A 64 4.94 -12.20 18.40
N VAL A 65 5.48 -11.16 17.78
CA VAL A 65 6.66 -11.23 16.92
C VAL A 65 7.78 -10.41 17.55
N GLU A 66 8.82 -11.10 17.99
CA GLU A 66 9.97 -10.50 18.65
C GLU A 66 11.11 -10.25 17.64
N GLU A 67 11.83 -9.14 17.83
CA GLU A 67 13.12 -8.89 17.20
C GLU A 67 14.14 -8.56 18.31
N PRO A 68 15.22 -9.34 18.44
CA PRO A 68 16.25 -9.09 19.45
C PRO A 68 17.09 -7.87 19.10
N LEU A 69 17.49 -7.14 20.14
CA LEU A 69 18.45 -6.04 20.06
C LEU A 69 19.88 -6.61 20.12
N GLY A 70 20.79 -6.03 19.34
CA GLY A 70 22.21 -6.31 19.41
C GLY A 70 22.84 -5.78 20.70
N VAL A 71 24.08 -6.22 20.97
CA VAL A 71 24.83 -5.79 22.16
C VAL A 71 24.99 -4.27 22.20
N ASN A 72 24.57 -3.60 23.27
CA ASN A 72 24.57 -2.13 23.41
C ASN A 72 23.70 -1.39 22.37
N GLU A 73 22.78 -2.09 21.70
CA GLU A 73 21.71 -1.44 20.94
C GLU A 73 20.59 -1.06 21.91
N THR A 74 20.09 0.17 21.80
CA THR A 74 18.96 0.64 22.61
C THR A 74 17.85 1.17 21.72
N ILE A 75 16.61 1.06 22.19
CA ILE A 75 15.44 1.62 21.52
C ILE A 75 15.43 3.13 21.77
N VAL A 76 15.37 3.90 20.68
CA VAL A 76 15.21 5.36 20.71
C VAL A 76 13.73 5.71 20.72
N THR A 77 12.95 5.08 19.84
CA THR A 77 11.50 5.23 19.79
C THR A 77 10.84 3.98 19.22
N ALA A 78 9.59 3.75 19.61
CA ALA A 78 8.74 2.71 19.05
C ALA A 78 7.31 3.24 18.94
N SER A 79 6.68 3.03 17.79
CA SER A 79 5.31 3.50 17.53
C SER A 79 4.62 2.67 16.46
N ALA A 80 3.29 2.62 16.50
CA ALA A 80 2.48 1.83 15.59
C ALA A 80 1.25 2.62 15.12
N HIS A 81 0.77 2.30 13.93
CA HIS A 81 -0.50 2.83 13.41
C HIS A 81 -1.11 1.82 12.45
N GLY A 82 -2.29 1.29 12.80
CA GLY A 82 -2.92 0.23 12.03
C GLY A 82 -2.01 -1.01 11.98
N PRO A 83 -1.78 -1.61 10.80
CA PRO A 83 -0.95 -2.80 10.67
C PRO A 83 0.56 -2.53 10.61
N ALA A 84 0.97 -1.27 10.59
CA ALA A 84 2.37 -0.87 10.47
C ALA A 84 2.97 -0.51 11.83
N GLY A 85 4.22 -0.93 12.05
CA GLY A 85 4.98 -0.58 13.25
C GLY A 85 6.39 -0.10 12.92
N LEU A 86 6.87 0.89 13.66
CA LEU A 86 8.25 1.39 13.61
C LEU A 86 8.91 1.17 14.96
N ALA A 87 10.13 0.65 14.95
CA ALA A 87 11.06 0.82 16.05
C ALA A 87 12.38 1.37 15.54
N GLN A 88 12.79 2.51 16.08
CA GLN A 88 14.09 3.10 15.83
C GLN A 88 15.02 2.69 16.96
N THR A 89 16.19 2.17 16.62
CA THR A 89 17.27 1.91 17.57
C THR A 89 18.43 2.88 17.36
N THR A 90 19.48 2.75 18.17
CA THR A 90 20.74 3.47 17.95
C THR A 90 21.50 3.02 16.70
N ARG A 91 21.06 1.96 16.00
CA ARG A 91 21.79 1.36 14.87
C ARG A 91 20.97 1.13 13.63
N ARG A 92 19.67 0.92 13.74
CA ARG A 92 18.81 0.53 12.63
C ARG A 92 17.39 1.04 12.81
N LEU A 93 16.68 1.06 11.70
CA LEU A 93 15.24 1.20 11.66
C LEU A 93 14.64 -0.19 11.48
N LEU A 94 13.64 -0.51 12.27
CA LEU A 94 12.87 -1.75 12.22
C LEU A 94 11.44 -1.42 11.79
N GLY A 95 11.00 -2.05 10.71
CA GLY A 95 9.67 -1.90 10.15
C GLY A 95 8.90 -3.20 10.35
N PHE A 96 7.80 -3.14 11.08
CA PHE A 96 6.90 -4.27 11.27
C PHE A 96 5.79 -4.24 10.23
N SER A 97 5.55 -5.39 9.60
CA SER A 97 4.41 -5.65 8.74
C SER A 97 3.49 -6.65 9.43
N SER A 98 2.29 -6.23 9.80
CA SER A 98 1.28 -7.17 10.32
C SER A 98 0.78 -8.11 9.24
N ALA A 99 0.78 -7.71 7.96
CA ALA A 99 0.39 -8.60 6.86
C ALA A 99 1.34 -9.79 6.70
N LEU A 100 2.61 -9.61 7.06
CA LEU A 100 3.67 -10.62 6.89
C LEU A 100 4.18 -11.20 8.20
N HIS A 101 3.62 -10.77 9.34
CA HIS A 101 4.01 -11.16 10.69
C HIS A 101 5.54 -11.12 10.91
N ARG A 102 6.20 -10.06 10.47
CA ARG A 102 7.66 -9.94 10.57
C ARG A 102 8.16 -8.52 10.74
N TRP A 103 9.32 -8.41 11.37
CA TRP A 103 10.20 -7.25 11.33
C TRP A 103 11.13 -7.34 10.12
N THR A 104 11.42 -6.20 9.50
CA THR A 104 12.57 -6.07 8.59
C THR A 104 13.32 -4.79 8.90
N GLU A 105 14.61 -4.80 8.61
CA GLU A 105 15.52 -3.74 9.05
C GLU A 105 16.16 -2.98 7.89
N VAL A 106 16.59 -1.75 8.20
CA VAL A 106 17.63 -1.04 7.46
C VAL A 106 18.61 -0.40 8.43
N GLN A 107 19.90 -0.58 8.17
CA GLN A 107 20.98 -0.09 9.02
C GLN A 107 21.17 1.42 8.84
N LEU A 108 21.35 2.13 9.95
CA LEU A 108 21.75 3.54 9.97
C LEU A 108 23.27 3.65 9.86
N GLY A 109 23.76 4.66 9.15
CA GLY A 109 25.18 5.01 9.17
C GLY A 109 25.66 5.48 10.55
N VAL A 110 26.98 5.44 10.78
CA VAL A 110 27.62 5.77 12.07
C VAL A 110 27.28 7.19 12.57
N GLU A 111 27.10 8.13 11.66
CA GLU A 111 26.74 9.53 11.95
C GLU A 111 25.36 9.89 11.38
N GLU A 112 24.59 8.88 11.02
CA GLU A 112 23.24 9.06 10.49
C GLU A 112 22.25 9.19 11.65
N GLN A 113 21.59 10.33 11.72
CA GLN A 113 20.65 10.67 12.78
C GLN A 113 19.27 10.84 12.19
N VAL A 114 18.27 10.21 12.83
CA VAL A 114 16.86 10.41 12.48
C VAL A 114 16.42 11.79 12.95
N GLU A 115 15.91 12.59 12.02
CA GLU A 115 15.43 13.95 12.27
C GLU A 115 13.91 13.98 12.40
N GLN A 116 13.21 13.18 11.58
CA GLN A 116 11.76 13.12 11.57
C GLN A 116 11.28 11.72 11.14
N HIS A 117 10.13 11.28 11.65
CA HIS A 117 9.45 10.08 11.15
C HIS A 117 7.93 10.22 11.14
N GLN A 118 7.26 9.40 10.34
CA GLN A 118 5.81 9.23 10.30
C GLN A 118 5.45 7.76 10.19
N VAL A 119 4.48 7.33 10.99
CA VAL A 119 3.92 5.97 10.97
C VAL A 119 2.50 6.03 10.45
N LEU A 120 2.28 5.44 9.28
CA LEU A 120 1.00 5.41 8.58
C LEU A 120 0.57 3.95 8.34
N PRO A 121 -0.74 3.67 8.19
CA PRO A 121 -1.22 2.30 8.05
C PRO A 121 -0.64 1.51 6.87
N ARG A 122 -0.09 2.18 5.85
CA ARG A 122 0.44 1.55 4.63
C ARG A 122 1.94 1.76 4.45
N MET A 123 2.55 2.65 5.24
CA MET A 123 3.96 2.99 5.09
C MET A 123 4.56 3.61 6.35
N LEU A 124 5.87 3.53 6.46
CA LEU A 124 6.66 4.34 7.39
C LEU A 124 7.51 5.28 6.58
N LEU A 125 7.70 6.50 7.07
CA LEU A 125 8.64 7.46 6.51
C LEU A 125 9.62 7.82 7.61
N VAL A 126 10.91 7.78 7.31
CA VAL A 126 11.95 8.22 8.24
C VAL A 126 12.93 9.08 7.48
N GLN A 127 13.02 10.35 7.85
CA GLN A 127 14.05 11.26 7.39
C GLN A 127 15.23 11.19 8.35
N THR A 128 16.42 11.04 7.78
CA THR A 128 17.69 11.25 8.46
C THR A 128 18.39 12.46 7.86
N ASN A 129 19.48 12.89 8.50
CA ASN A 129 20.39 13.89 7.95
C ASN A 129 21.11 13.45 6.65
N ARG A 130 20.88 12.22 6.16
CA ARG A 130 21.56 11.67 4.95
C ARG A 130 20.63 11.02 3.95
N ARG A 131 19.44 10.60 4.36
CA ARG A 131 18.55 9.77 3.57
C ARG A 131 17.09 10.02 3.93
N VAL A 132 16.21 9.67 3.00
CA VAL A 132 14.80 9.43 3.30
C VAL A 132 14.54 7.94 3.12
N HIS A 133 14.02 7.31 4.16
CA HIS A 133 13.61 5.91 4.15
C HIS A 133 12.10 5.80 4.05
N GLY A 134 11.63 4.87 3.23
CA GLY A 134 10.23 4.51 3.06
C GLY A 134 10.07 3.02 3.27
N PHE A 135 9.25 2.63 4.25
CA PHE A 135 8.85 1.23 4.45
C PHE A 135 7.50 0.99 3.79
N GLN A 136 7.41 -0.06 2.97
CA GLN A 136 6.15 -0.51 2.37
C GLN A 136 5.54 -1.61 3.25
N GLU A 137 4.45 -1.32 3.95
CA GLU A 137 3.84 -2.26 4.92
C GLU A 137 3.41 -3.58 4.27
N SER A 138 2.78 -3.51 3.09
CA SER A 138 2.22 -4.68 2.40
C SER A 138 3.26 -5.70 1.92
N ARG A 139 4.52 -5.27 1.78
CA ARG A 139 5.63 -6.15 1.38
C ARG A 139 6.67 -6.30 2.50
N GLY A 140 6.66 -5.43 3.50
CA GLY A 140 7.68 -5.38 4.54
C GLY A 140 9.07 -5.04 4.00
N HIS A 141 9.16 -4.16 3.00
CA HIS A 141 10.42 -3.76 2.39
C HIS A 141 10.75 -2.31 2.70
N TRP A 142 12.02 -2.05 3.00
CA TRP A 142 12.59 -0.72 3.09
C TRP A 142 13.14 -0.26 1.75
N PHE A 143 12.90 1.01 1.43
CA PHE A 143 13.52 1.75 0.35
C PHE A 143 14.22 2.96 0.94
N SER A 144 15.33 3.36 0.33
CA SER A 144 16.11 4.49 0.80
C SER A 144 16.53 5.34 -0.39
N GLU A 145 16.35 6.65 -0.28
CA GLU A 145 16.87 7.62 -1.24
C GLU A 145 17.90 8.48 -0.52
N ALA A 146 19.09 8.63 -1.12
CA ALA A 146 20.15 9.45 -0.54
C ALA A 146 19.83 10.94 -0.75
N LEU A 147 20.08 11.74 0.27
CA LEU A 147 20.09 13.19 0.19
C LEU A 147 21.49 13.68 -0.19
N GLY A 148 21.57 14.75 -0.97
CA GLY A 148 22.83 15.46 -1.22
C GLY A 148 23.49 15.98 0.06
N PRO A 149 24.81 16.28 0.06
CA PRO A 149 25.54 16.69 1.27
C PRO A 149 24.97 17.91 2.02
N ASN A 150 24.25 18.77 1.31
CA ASN A 150 23.58 19.96 1.86
C ASN A 150 22.08 19.96 1.55
N GLU A 151 21.54 18.83 1.08
CA GLU A 151 20.14 18.70 0.72
C GLU A 151 19.34 18.37 1.99
N THR A 152 18.53 19.31 2.47
CA THR A 152 17.67 19.13 3.63
C THR A 152 16.21 18.97 3.21
N VAL A 153 15.48 18.08 3.87
CA VAL A 153 14.03 17.97 3.69
C VAL A 153 13.35 19.09 4.48
N HIS A 154 12.60 19.94 3.78
CA HIS A 154 11.83 21.03 4.39
C HIS A 154 10.42 20.60 4.76
N GLN A 155 9.86 19.64 4.03
CA GLN A 155 8.52 19.14 4.26
C GLN A 155 8.50 17.64 4.02
N LEU A 156 7.98 16.89 4.98
CA LEU A 156 7.71 15.45 4.87
C LEU A 156 6.23 15.23 5.14
N HIS A 157 5.48 14.74 4.15
CA HIS A 157 4.04 14.53 4.27
C HIS A 157 3.63 13.20 3.65
N GLY A 158 3.04 12.31 4.46
CA GLY A 158 2.43 11.08 3.98
C GLY A 158 0.92 11.04 4.20
N ARG A 159 0.20 10.48 3.22
CA ARG A 159 -1.23 10.21 3.30
C ARG A 159 -1.60 9.00 2.46
N GLY A 160 -2.31 8.05 3.06
CA GLY A 160 -2.74 6.83 2.37
C GLY A 160 -1.55 6.03 1.82
N HIS A 161 -1.44 5.94 0.49
CA HIS A 161 -0.44 5.22 -0.26
C HIS A 161 0.62 6.11 -0.93
N VAL A 162 0.57 7.42 -0.70
CA VAL A 162 1.57 8.37 -1.18
C VAL A 162 2.23 9.13 -0.04
N ALA A 163 3.51 9.39 -0.17
CA ALA A 163 4.17 10.42 0.61
C ALA A 163 5.08 11.27 -0.26
N VAL A 164 5.40 12.46 0.21
CA VAL A 164 6.33 13.36 -0.45
C VAL A 164 7.30 13.95 0.57
N ALA A 165 8.58 13.95 0.23
CA ALA A 165 9.61 14.75 0.85
C ALA A 165 10.02 15.86 -0.13
N ILE A 166 10.01 17.12 0.32
CA ILE A 166 10.41 18.28 -0.47
C ILE A 166 11.74 18.81 0.02
N THR A 167 12.66 18.99 -0.92
CA THR A 167 13.96 19.65 -0.71
C THR A 167 14.04 20.89 -1.61
N PRO A 168 15.05 21.77 -1.46
CA PRO A 168 15.29 22.85 -2.43
C PRO A 168 15.53 22.36 -3.86
N GLU A 169 16.00 21.12 -4.02
CA GLU A 169 16.48 20.60 -5.29
C GLU A 169 15.44 19.75 -6.03
N ARG A 170 14.52 19.10 -5.30
CA ARG A 170 13.58 18.14 -5.86
C ARG A 170 12.41 17.83 -4.93
N ALA A 171 11.36 17.27 -5.52
CA ALA A 171 10.36 16.50 -4.81
C ALA A 171 10.68 15.00 -4.92
N LEU A 172 10.58 14.29 -3.80
CA LEU A 172 10.73 12.84 -3.68
C LEU A 172 9.40 12.23 -3.26
N ALA A 173 8.73 11.51 -4.14
CA ALA A 173 7.50 10.80 -3.79
C ALA A 173 7.78 9.33 -3.46
N PHE A 174 7.25 8.85 -2.33
CA PHE A 174 7.22 7.43 -2.00
C PHE A 174 5.86 6.83 -2.35
N SER A 175 5.86 5.63 -2.93
CA SER A 175 4.64 4.88 -3.21
C SER A 175 4.57 3.59 -2.39
N ALA A 176 3.50 3.46 -1.60
CA ALA A 176 3.19 2.20 -0.92
C ALA A 176 2.55 1.15 -1.85
N PHE A 177 2.21 1.49 -3.10
CA PHE A 177 1.72 0.54 -4.09
C PHE A 177 2.86 -0.10 -4.89
N THR A 178 3.63 0.72 -5.59
CA THR A 178 4.71 0.25 -6.45
C THR A 178 5.96 -0.09 -5.64
N GLY A 179 6.16 0.57 -4.50
CA GLY A 179 7.39 0.55 -3.74
C GLY A 179 8.42 1.53 -4.32
N GLY A 180 9.24 2.13 -3.46
CA GLY A 180 10.35 2.99 -3.88
C GLY A 180 10.03 4.49 -3.92
N PHE A 181 11.10 5.26 -4.12
CA PHE A 181 11.09 6.70 -4.28
C PHE A 181 11.16 7.09 -5.75
N PHE A 182 10.44 8.15 -6.10
CA PHE A 182 10.37 8.71 -7.44
C PHE A 182 10.66 10.19 -7.34
N SER A 183 11.76 10.64 -7.93
CA SER A 183 12.22 12.02 -7.84
C SER A 183 11.84 12.84 -9.07
N ILE A 184 11.53 14.11 -8.86
CA ILE A 184 11.50 15.12 -9.92
C ILE A 184 12.27 16.36 -9.47
N ARG A 185 13.23 16.80 -10.29
CA ARG A 185 14.09 17.95 -9.98
C ARG A 185 13.36 19.25 -10.23
N PHE A 186 13.61 20.22 -9.36
CA PHE A 186 13.21 21.59 -9.52
C PHE A 186 14.20 22.36 -10.39
N SER A 187 13.69 23.39 -11.07
CA SER A 187 14.50 24.36 -11.81
C SER A 187 15.17 25.34 -10.84
N PRO A 188 16.24 26.05 -11.24
CA PRO A 188 16.80 27.11 -10.41
C PRO A 188 15.72 28.13 -10.01
N ASN A 189 15.67 28.47 -8.72
CA ASN A 189 14.68 29.38 -8.12
C ASN A 189 13.21 28.92 -8.19
N GLU A 190 12.93 27.67 -8.59
CA GLU A 190 11.60 27.09 -8.46
C GLU A 190 11.31 26.83 -6.98
N GLN A 191 10.21 27.39 -6.46
CA GLN A 191 9.83 27.31 -5.05
C GLN A 191 8.47 26.63 -4.92
N VAL A 192 8.34 25.73 -3.94
CA VAL A 192 7.06 25.08 -3.64
C VAL A 192 6.12 26.09 -2.97
N GLN A 193 4.92 26.23 -3.53
CA GLN A 193 3.87 27.13 -3.04
C GLN A 193 2.83 26.37 -2.21
N SER A 194 2.43 25.17 -2.65
CA SER A 194 1.47 24.34 -1.94
C SER A 194 1.64 22.86 -2.26
N ILE A 195 1.17 22.02 -1.33
CA ILE A 195 1.08 20.57 -1.48
C ILE A 195 -0.33 20.14 -1.13
N ASP A 196 -1.03 19.55 -2.09
CA ASP A 196 -2.36 18.99 -1.93
C ASP A 196 -2.28 17.48 -2.06
N GLN A 197 -2.80 16.74 -1.07
CA GLN A 197 -2.71 15.29 -1.02
C GLN A 197 -4.06 14.63 -0.85
N THR A 198 -4.33 13.59 -1.65
CA THR A 198 -5.36 12.58 -1.38
C THR A 198 -4.68 11.33 -0.82
N HIS A 199 -5.40 10.20 -0.75
CA HIS A 199 -4.79 8.93 -0.33
C HIS A 199 -3.83 8.37 -1.39
N ASP A 200 -3.97 8.70 -2.67
CA ASP A 200 -3.22 8.03 -3.74
C ASP A 200 -2.44 9.01 -4.63
N VAL A 201 -2.74 10.31 -4.52
CA VAL A 201 -2.20 11.36 -5.38
C VAL A 201 -1.67 12.50 -4.52
N THR A 202 -0.49 13.01 -4.87
CA THR A 202 0.04 14.27 -4.35
C THR A 202 0.19 15.24 -5.51
N VAL A 203 -0.24 16.49 -5.30
CA VAL A 203 -0.05 17.59 -6.24
C VAL A 203 0.83 18.62 -5.56
N VAL A 204 1.98 18.91 -6.16
CA VAL A 204 2.92 19.93 -5.71
C VAL A 204 2.80 21.10 -6.67
N ARG A 205 2.33 22.25 -6.19
CA ARG A 205 2.34 23.49 -6.97
C ARG A 205 3.61 24.26 -6.65
N THR A 206 4.33 24.67 -7.68
CA THR A 206 5.53 25.50 -7.57
C THR A 206 5.30 26.85 -8.24
N THR A 207 6.27 27.75 -8.13
CA THR A 207 6.28 29.03 -8.84
C THR A 207 6.33 28.89 -10.36
N VAL A 208 6.69 27.71 -10.88
CA VAL A 208 6.90 27.48 -12.32
C VAL A 208 5.84 26.56 -12.92
N ARG A 209 5.38 25.55 -12.18
CA ARG A 209 4.53 24.47 -12.70
C ARG A 209 3.76 23.75 -11.61
N GLN A 210 2.84 22.88 -12.03
CA GLN A 210 2.12 22.00 -11.12
C GLN A 210 2.45 20.54 -11.45
N LEU A 211 2.89 19.80 -10.44
CA LEU A 211 3.39 18.43 -10.56
C LEU A 211 2.45 17.49 -9.82
N ALA A 212 1.88 16.52 -10.52
CA ALA A 212 1.07 15.46 -9.92
C ALA A 212 1.86 14.15 -9.88
N PHE A 213 1.91 13.51 -8.73
CA PHE A 213 2.39 12.14 -8.59
C PHE A 213 1.26 11.23 -8.17
N ARG A 214 1.18 10.06 -8.83
CA ARG A 214 0.18 9.02 -8.56
C ARG A 214 0.87 7.75 -8.10
N SER A 215 0.60 7.34 -6.87
CA SER A 215 1.24 6.19 -6.21
C SER A 215 1.06 4.87 -6.99
N GLN A 216 -0.10 4.65 -7.59
CA GLN A 216 -0.42 3.41 -8.32
C GLN A 216 0.47 3.18 -9.56
N ILE A 217 0.98 4.24 -10.16
CA ILE A 217 1.84 4.15 -11.36
C ILE A 217 3.30 4.50 -11.07
N GLY A 218 3.59 5.20 -9.97
CA GLY A 218 4.95 5.60 -9.62
C GLY A 218 5.54 6.64 -10.58
N LEU A 219 4.73 7.59 -11.08
CA LEU A 219 5.19 8.57 -12.06
C LEU A 219 4.73 9.98 -11.72
N TRP A 220 5.62 10.93 -11.95
CA TRP A 220 5.34 12.36 -11.97
C TRP A 220 4.77 12.78 -13.32
N THR A 221 3.81 13.69 -13.31
CA THR A 221 3.22 14.29 -14.50
C THR A 221 3.07 15.78 -14.27
N GLU A 222 3.60 16.58 -15.19
CA GLU A 222 3.37 18.02 -15.21
C GLU A 222 1.97 18.30 -15.75
N MET A 223 1.19 19.06 -14.98
CA MET A 223 -0.16 19.45 -15.35
C MET A 223 -0.10 20.68 -16.25
N ARG A 224 -0.82 20.62 -17.37
CA ARG A 224 -0.97 21.72 -18.33
C ARG A 224 -2.17 22.59 -17.98
#